data_AF-A0A7C1MZ00-F1
#
_entry.id   AF-A0A7C1MZ00-F1
#
_cell.length_a   1.000
_cell.length_b   1.000
_cell.length_c   1.000
_cell.angle_alpha   90.00
_cell.angle_beta   90.00
_cell.angle_gamma   90.00
#
_symmetry.space_group_name_H-M   'P 1'
#
loop_
_entity.id
_entity.type
_entity.pdbx_description
1 polymer ?
#
loop_
_entity_poly.entity_id
_entity_poly.type
_entity_poly.pdbx_seq_one_letter_code
_entity_poly.pdbx_strand_id
1 'polypeptide(L)'
;MIEGIGNKRSRGPYSNGSSKAYRAAEEMATYRRLSPKELAKKICQMEKEMLDYAQNLEFEKAVVLRDSVAVLKAELLELPT
;
A
#
# COMPACT_ATOMS: atom_id res chain seq x y z
N MET A 1 10.77 26.37 -53.16
CA MET A 1 11.81 25.41 -52.70
C MET A 1 12.22 25.80 -51.29
N ILE A 2 11.69 25.09 -50.27
CA ILE A 2 12.33 24.89 -48.96
C ILE A 2 11.92 23.47 -48.53
N GLU A 3 12.91 22.64 -48.21
CA GLU A 3 12.82 21.22 -47.92
C GLU A 3 12.48 20.92 -46.45
N GLY A 4 11.88 19.75 -46.22
CA GLY A 4 12.21 18.89 -45.07
C GLY A 4 11.39 19.05 -43.79
N ILE A 5 10.61 18.02 -43.44
CA ILE A 5 10.75 17.29 -42.15
C ILE A 5 9.98 15.95 -42.17
N GLY A 6 10.78 14.88 -42.32
CA GLY A 6 10.77 13.61 -41.58
C GLY A 6 9.51 13.05 -40.90
N ASN A 7 9.12 11.87 -41.40
CA ASN A 7 8.33 10.82 -40.75
C ASN A 7 8.98 10.26 -39.45
N LYS A 8 8.16 9.53 -38.65
CA LYS A 8 8.45 8.61 -37.52
C LYS A 8 8.38 9.21 -36.11
N ARG A 9 7.33 8.83 -35.37
CA ARG A 9 7.45 7.79 -34.31
C ARG A 9 6.11 7.52 -33.61
N SER A 10 5.67 6.27 -33.70
CA SER A 10 4.68 5.66 -32.82
C SER A 10 4.95 6.02 -31.37
N ARG A 11 3.99 6.63 -30.68
CA ARG A 11 3.93 6.59 -29.21
C ARG A 11 3.00 5.44 -28.85
N GLY A 12 3.59 4.31 -28.50
CA GLY A 12 2.87 3.15 -28.00
C GLY A 12 2.16 3.45 -26.67
N PRO A 13 1.08 2.73 -26.35
CA PRO A 13 0.35 2.94 -25.11
C PRO A 13 1.07 2.22 -23.96
N TYR A 14 1.82 2.98 -23.15
CA TYR A 14 2.28 2.49 -21.85
C TYR A 14 1.88 3.47 -20.75
N SER A 15 0.90 3.07 -19.96
CA SER A 15 0.79 3.45 -18.54
C SER A 15 -0.17 2.49 -17.83
N ASN A 16 0.12 1.19 -17.93
CA ASN A 16 -0.47 0.18 -17.04
C ASN A 16 0.22 0.22 -15.67
N GLY A 17 0.01 1.32 -14.92
CA GLY A 17 0.48 1.50 -13.54
C GLY A 17 -0.63 1.89 -12.57
N SER A 18 -1.85 2.10 -13.07
CA SER A 18 -2.99 2.63 -12.31
C SER A 18 -3.69 1.60 -11.44
N SER A 19 -3.69 0.32 -11.82
CA SER A 19 -4.50 -0.72 -11.15
C SER A 19 -4.00 -1.10 -9.75
N LYS A 20 -2.72 -0.88 -9.40
CA LYS A 20 -2.23 -1.05 -8.02
C LYS A 20 -2.50 0.17 -7.14
N ALA A 21 -2.41 1.37 -7.70
CA ALA A 21 -2.64 2.62 -6.97
C ALA A 21 -4.11 2.79 -6.55
N TYR A 22 -5.06 2.40 -7.40
CA TYR A 22 -6.49 2.47 -7.05
C TYR A 22 -6.86 1.55 -5.89
N ARG A 23 -6.31 0.32 -5.83
CA ARG A 23 -6.60 -0.61 -4.72
C ARG A 23 -6.05 -0.12 -3.39
N ALA A 24 -4.83 0.42 -3.40
CA ALA A 24 -4.23 1.02 -2.21
C ALA A 24 -5.02 2.25 -1.74
N ALA A 25 -5.51 3.08 -2.66
CA ALA A 25 -6.31 4.25 -2.33
C ALA A 25 -7.70 3.88 -1.77
N GLU A 26 -8.35 2.83 -2.29
CA GLU A 26 -9.62 2.33 -1.75
C GLU A 26 -9.46 1.70 -0.36
N GLU A 27 -8.38 0.96 -0.13
CA GLU A 27 -8.06 0.43 1.20
C GLU A 27 -7.77 1.57 2.20
N MET A 28 -6.92 2.55 1.86
CA MET A 28 -6.67 3.73 2.70
C MET A 28 -7.95 4.53 2.99
N ALA A 29 -8.83 4.73 2.01
CA ALA A 29 -10.11 5.40 2.23
C ALA A 29 -11.03 4.65 3.22
N THR A 30 -10.91 3.32 3.29
CA THR A 30 -11.62 2.49 4.25
C THR A 30 -11.03 2.62 5.65
N TYR A 31 -9.70 2.68 5.78
CA TYR A 31 -9.04 2.89 7.07
C TYR A 31 -9.28 4.30 7.63
N ARG A 32 -9.33 5.32 6.78
CA ARG A 32 -9.73 6.70 7.17
C ARG A 32 -11.15 6.82 7.73
N ARG A 33 -12.02 5.85 7.44
CA ARG A 33 -13.39 5.74 8.00
C ARG A 33 -13.44 4.97 9.32
N LEU A 34 -12.43 4.13 9.63
CA LEU A 34 -12.30 3.52 10.95
C LEU A 34 -11.79 4.58 11.94
N SER A 35 -12.35 4.57 13.15
CA SER A 35 -11.83 5.46 14.19
C SER A 35 -10.38 5.10 14.51
N PRO A 36 -9.51 6.05 14.90
CA PRO A 36 -8.11 5.77 15.27
C PRO A 36 -8.00 4.69 16.37
N LYS A 37 -9.03 4.59 17.23
CA LYS A 37 -9.16 3.54 18.25
C LYS A 37 -9.34 2.13 17.67
N GLU A 38 -10.03 1.99 16.55
CA GLU A 38 -10.24 0.70 15.88
C GLU A 38 -9.01 0.28 15.07
N LEU A 39 -8.34 1.23 14.41
CA LEU A 39 -7.03 1.03 13.78
C LEU A 39 -6.00 0.54 14.81
N ALA A 40 -5.92 1.19 15.97
CA ALA A 40 -5.03 0.77 17.06
C ALA A 40 -5.33 -0.65 17.57
N LYS A 41 -6.62 -1.01 17.70
CA LYS A 41 -7.02 -2.40 18.06
C LYS A 41 -6.57 -3.40 17.00
N LYS A 42 -6.73 -3.08 15.72
CA LYS A 42 -6.35 -3.97 14.62
C LYS A 42 -4.84 -4.14 14.54
N ILE A 43 -4.07 -3.06 14.73
CA ILE A 43 -2.61 -3.12 14.87
C ILE A 43 -2.21 -4.08 16.00
N CYS A 44 -2.81 -3.94 17.18
CA CYS A 44 -2.50 -4.80 18.33
C CYS A 44 -2.83 -6.29 18.06
N GLN A 45 -3.94 -6.56 17.37
CA GLN A 45 -4.31 -7.91 16.95
C GLN A 45 -3.27 -8.52 15.99
N MET A 46 -2.85 -7.75 14.99
CA MET A 46 -1.86 -8.20 13.99
C MET A 46 -0.46 -8.37 14.60
N GLU A 47 -0.07 -7.55 15.58
CA GLU A 47 1.17 -7.74 16.34
C GLU A 47 1.14 -9.05 17.15
N LYS A 48 0.00 -9.40 17.72
CA LYS A 48 -0.17 -10.67 18.43
C LYS A 48 -0.04 -11.86 17.48
N GLU A 49 -0.67 -11.80 16.31
CA GLU A 49 -0.53 -12.84 15.27
C GLU A 49 0.91 -12.93 14.76
N MET A 50 1.60 -11.80 14.55
CA MET A 50 3.01 -11.78 14.16
C MET A 50 3.89 -12.51 15.17
N LEU A 51 3.66 -12.30 16.48
CA LEU A 51 4.38 -12.99 17.55
C LEU A 51 4.08 -14.49 17.60
N ASP A 52 2.86 -14.90 17.26
CA ASP A 52 2.49 -16.31 17.14
C ASP A 52 3.23 -16.97 15.97
N TYR A 53 3.24 -16.33 14.79
CA TYR A 53 4.00 -16.82 13.64
C TYR A 53 5.50 -16.86 13.91
N ALA A 54 6.05 -15.89 14.65
CA ALA A 54 7.46 -15.92 15.06
C ALA A 54 7.77 -17.10 16.00
N GLN A 55 6.87 -17.44 16.93
CA GLN A 55 7.01 -18.60 17.80
C GLN A 55 6.91 -19.92 17.04
N ASN A 56 6.04 -19.97 16.02
CA ASN A 56 5.89 -21.11 15.12
C ASN A 56 6.98 -21.20 14.03
N LEU A 57 8.01 -20.34 14.08
CA LEU A 57 9.11 -20.24 13.09
C LEU A 57 8.63 -19.92 11.66
N GLU A 58 7.44 -19.35 11.52
CA GLU A 58 6.83 -18.92 10.26
C GLU A 58 7.22 -17.48 9.92
N PHE A 59 8.52 -17.24 9.75
CA PHE A 59 9.07 -15.88 9.58
C PHE A 59 8.57 -15.17 8.33
N GLU A 60 8.28 -15.90 7.25
CA GLU A 60 7.75 -15.30 6.01
C GLU A 60 6.40 -14.61 6.28
N LYS A 61 5.50 -15.26 7.04
CA LYS A 61 4.22 -14.69 7.44
C LYS A 61 4.40 -13.54 8.44
N ALA A 62 5.32 -13.70 9.40
CA ALA A 62 5.62 -12.64 10.37
C ALA A 62 6.15 -11.36 9.69
N VAL A 63 6.97 -11.49 8.64
CA VAL A 63 7.46 -10.34 7.86
C VAL A 63 6.32 -9.61 7.15
N VAL A 64 5.40 -10.35 6.51
CA VAL A 64 4.22 -9.76 5.85
C VAL A 64 3.34 -9.00 6.86
N LEU A 65 3.13 -9.57 8.05
CA LEU A 65 2.37 -8.90 9.11
C LEU A 65 3.08 -7.66 9.63
N ARG A 66 4.40 -7.71 9.82
CA ARG A 66 5.19 -6.55 10.24
C ARG A 66 5.02 -5.39 9.26
N ASP A 67 5.11 -5.66 7.97
CA ASP A 67 4.98 -4.63 6.93
C ASP A 67 3.55 -4.07 6.89
N SER A 68 2.54 -4.93 7.07
CA SER A 68 1.14 -4.51 7.17
C SER A 68 0.87 -3.62 8.41
N VAL A 69 1.45 -3.96 9.56
CA VAL A 69 1.39 -3.16 10.79
C VAL A 69 2.06 -1.80 10.58
N ALA A 70 3.20 -1.75 9.88
CA ALA A 70 3.89 -0.50 9.60
C ALA A 70 3.05 0.46 8.74
N VAL A 71 2.34 -0.05 7.73
CA VAL A 71 1.42 0.75 6.91
C VAL A 71 0.27 1.31 7.76
N LEU A 72 -0.37 0.48 8.58
CA LEU A 72 -1.47 0.92 9.46
C LEU A 72 -1.01 1.95 10.51
N LYS A 73 0.21 1.79 11.04
CA LYS A 73 0.81 2.76 11.97
C LYS A 73 1.14 4.09 11.29
N ALA A 74 1.66 4.05 10.06
CA ALA A 74 1.91 5.26 9.28
C ALA A 74 0.60 5.99 9.01
N GLU A 75 -0.45 5.28 8.59
CA GLU A 75 -1.77 5.88 8.34
C GLU A 75 -2.40 6.47 9.61
N LEU A 76 -2.21 5.85 10.78
CA LEU A 76 -2.61 6.43 12.06
C LEU A 76 -1.84 7.73 12.40
N LEU A 77 -0.55 7.80 12.03
CA LEU A 77 0.33 8.94 12.32
C LEU A 77 0.14 10.09 11.32
N GLU A 78 -0.20 9.78 10.06
CA GLU A 78 -0.44 10.73 8.97
C GLU A 78 -1.83 11.38 9.02
N LEU A 79 -2.65 11.11 10.04
CA LEU A 79 -3.89 11.83 10.28
C LEU A 79 -3.58 13.26 10.76
N PRO A 80 -3.86 14.31 9.97
CA PRO A 80 -3.85 15.67 10.51
C PRO A 80 -5.01 15.77 11.51
N THR A 81 -4.67 16.00 12.78
CA THR A 81 -5.61 16.43 13.82
C THR A 81 -6.15 17.82 13.54
#